data_AF-V5I0V5-F1
#
_entry.id   AF-V5I0V5-F1
#
_cell.length_a   1.000
_cell.length_b   1.000
_cell.length_c   1.000
_cell.angle_alpha   90.00
_cell.angle_beta   90.00
_cell.angle_gamma   90.00
#
_symmetry.space_group_name_H-M   'P 1'
#
loop_
_entity.id
_entity.type
_entity.pdbx_description
1 polymer ?
#
loop_
_entity_poly.entity_id
_entity_poly.type
_entity_poly.pdbx_seq_one_letter_code
_entity_poly.pdbx_strand_id
1 'polypeptide(L)'
;MTANPKMIAVLLVLFVHSLQVTSAYDPPITGDFNSLAPQCEEMAKEYIKKLVPGLLQATLRLRNCEFHCEFQTSTGKMQGEFALPEGFPCAFGSTCDDSGRCKCSACP
;
A
#
# COMPACT_ATOMS: atom_id res chain seq x y z
N MET A 1 26.13 35.55 21.70
CA MET A 1 26.81 34.74 20.67
C MET A 1 26.09 34.97 19.35
N THR A 2 26.70 35.72 18.42
CA THR A 2 26.14 35.98 17.09
C THR A 2 26.31 34.73 16.24
N ALA A 3 25.20 34.06 15.91
CA ALA A 3 25.21 32.91 15.03
C ALA A 3 25.77 33.32 13.66
N ASN A 4 26.88 32.70 13.24
CA ASN A 4 27.56 33.03 11.99
C ASN A 4 26.65 32.63 10.81
N PRO A 5 26.32 33.55 9.89
CA PRO A 5 25.42 33.26 8.77
C PRO A 5 25.91 32.12 7.88
N LYS A 6 27.23 31.89 7.80
CA LYS A 6 27.82 30.73 7.10
C LYS A 6 27.47 29.41 7.78
N MET A 7 27.41 29.37 9.11
CA MET A 7 27.02 28.18 9.87
C MET A 7 25.55 27.85 9.67
N ILE A 8 24.69 28.88 9.61
CA ILE A 8 23.26 28.73 9.32
C ILE A 8 23.05 28.18 7.90
N ALA A 9 23.78 28.72 6.92
CA ALA A 9 23.71 28.21 5.55
C ALA A 9 24.16 26.74 5.45
N VAL A 10 25.25 26.36 6.12
CA VAL A 10 25.73 24.97 6.17
C VAL A 10 24.71 24.04 6.84
N LEU A 11 24.11 24.46 7.96
CA LEU A 11 23.06 23.70 8.64
C LEU A 11 21.82 23.51 7.76
N LEU A 12 21.39 24.56 7.05
CA LEU A 12 20.25 24.49 6.14
C LEU A 12 20.53 23.58 4.94
N VAL A 13 21.74 23.66 4.37
CA VAL A 13 22.16 22.77 3.28
C VAL A 13 22.17 21.32 3.75
N LEU A 14 22.74 21.01 4.92
CA LEU A 14 22.71 19.66 5.50
C LEU A 14 21.28 19.19 5.76
N PHE A 15 20.39 20.05 6.26
CA PHE A 15 18.99 19.73 6.51
C PHE A 15 18.24 19.42 5.20
N VAL A 16 18.45 20.22 4.14
CA VAL A 16 17.85 19.99 2.82
C VAL A 16 18.37 18.69 2.18
N HIS A 17 19.66 18.38 2.31
CA HIS A 17 20.20 17.09 1.83
C HIS A 17 19.67 15.89 2.64
N SER A 18 19.39 16.09 3.94
CA SER A 18 18.77 15.07 4.79
C SER A 18 17.29 14.84 4.43
N LEU A 19 16.58 15.88 3.96
CA LEU A 19 15.18 15.77 3.51
C LEU A 19 15.03 15.05 2.15
N GLN A 20 16.10 14.98 1.34
CA GLN A 20 16.02 14.40 0.00
C GLN A 20 16.09 12.86 -0.04
N VAL A 21 16.16 12.19 1.11
CA VAL A 21 16.18 10.72 1.19
C VAL A 21 15.08 10.20 2.11
N THR A 22 13.86 10.67 1.89
CA THR A 22 12.66 9.88 2.18
C THR A 22 11.72 9.96 0.98
N SER A 23 12.21 9.66 -0.22
CA SER A 23 11.31 8.99 -1.16
C SER A 23 11.00 7.65 -0.50
N ALA A 24 9.85 7.58 0.17
CA ALA A 24 9.28 6.29 0.56
C ALA A 24 9.27 5.46 -0.73
N TYR A 25 10.20 4.51 -0.82
CA TYR A 25 10.21 3.55 -1.91
C TYR A 25 8.79 3.01 -2.00
N ASP A 26 8.15 3.16 -3.16
CA ASP A 26 6.76 2.77 -3.30
C ASP A 26 6.68 1.27 -3.01
N PRO A 27 6.01 0.83 -1.93
CA PRO A 27 6.11 -0.55 -1.50
C PRO A 27 5.58 -1.46 -2.61
N PRO A 28 6.31 -2.53 -2.97
CA PRO A 28 5.86 -3.44 -4.01
C PRO A 28 4.54 -4.10 -3.59
N ILE A 29 3.52 -3.89 -4.41
CA ILE A 29 2.22 -4.55 -4.30
C ILE A 29 2.05 -5.42 -5.52
N THR A 30 2.07 -6.73 -5.29
CA THR A 30 2.01 -7.78 -6.32
C THR A 30 0.69 -8.55 -6.21
N GLY A 31 0.37 -9.37 -7.20
CA GLY A 31 -0.86 -10.15 -7.27
C GLY A 31 -1.24 -10.49 -8.70
N ASP A 32 -2.28 -11.30 -8.88
CA ASP A 32 -2.82 -11.58 -10.22
C ASP A 32 -3.77 -10.46 -10.66
N PHE A 33 -3.20 -9.40 -11.25
CA PHE A 33 -3.95 -8.27 -11.79
C PHE A 33 -4.39 -8.46 -13.26
N ASN A 34 -4.02 -9.56 -13.91
CA ASN A 34 -4.21 -9.73 -15.37
C ASN A 34 -5.68 -9.71 -15.81
N SER A 35 -6.60 -9.99 -14.88
CA SER A 35 -8.04 -9.97 -15.12
C SER A 35 -8.72 -8.66 -14.72
N LEU A 36 -7.95 -7.69 -14.22
CA LEU A 36 -8.44 -6.37 -13.85
C LEU A 36 -8.10 -5.33 -14.92
N ALA A 37 -8.98 -4.35 -15.05
CA ALA A 37 -8.66 -3.14 -15.79
C ALA A 37 -7.60 -2.32 -15.00
N PRO A 38 -6.71 -1.57 -15.67
CA PRO A 38 -5.63 -0.84 -15.01
C PRO A 38 -6.07 0.05 -13.85
N GLN A 39 -7.21 0.73 -13.99
CA GLN A 39 -7.78 1.58 -12.94
C GLN A 39 -8.18 0.81 -11.68
N CYS A 40 -8.55 -0.47 -11.81
CA CYS A 40 -8.87 -1.33 -10.67
C CYS A 40 -7.59 -1.79 -9.96
N GLU A 41 -6.50 -2.03 -10.70
CA GLU A 41 -5.19 -2.31 -10.12
C GLU A 41 -4.67 -1.10 -9.33
N GLU A 42 -4.75 0.11 -9.89
CA GLU A 42 -4.36 1.35 -9.22
C GLU A 42 -5.18 1.56 -7.94
N MET A 43 -6.51 1.46 -8.03
CA MET A 43 -7.39 1.58 -6.86
C MET A 43 -7.03 0.57 -5.76
N ALA A 44 -6.69 -0.67 -6.12
CA ALA A 44 -6.28 -1.69 -5.15
C ALA A 44 -4.97 -1.33 -4.45
N LYS A 45 -3.98 -0.87 -5.22
CA LYS A 45 -2.69 -0.44 -4.68
C LYS A 45 -2.86 0.75 -3.73
N GLU A 46 -3.65 1.74 -4.11
CA GLU A 46 -3.92 2.91 -3.26
C GLU A 46 -4.66 2.53 -1.98
N TYR A 47 -5.66 1.65 -2.08
CA TYR A 47 -6.41 1.15 -0.93
C TYR A 47 -5.47 0.50 0.10
N ILE A 48 -4.60 -0.42 -0.33
CA ILE A 48 -3.68 -1.13 0.57
C ILE A 48 -2.69 -0.16 1.23
N LYS A 49 -2.09 0.76 0.47
CA LYS A 49 -1.14 1.76 1.01
C LYS A 49 -1.78 2.63 2.08
N LYS A 50 -3.05 3.00 1.89
CA LYS A 50 -3.80 3.81 2.86
C LYS A 50 -4.19 3.01 4.10
N LEU A 51 -4.55 1.74 3.92
CA LEU A 51 -5.01 0.87 4.99
C LEU A 51 -3.88 0.44 5.94
N VAL A 52 -2.66 0.23 5.41
CA VAL A 52 -1.53 -0.33 6.18
C VAL A 52 -0.41 0.71 6.33
N PRO A 53 -0.37 1.48 7.43
CA PRO A 53 0.76 2.34 7.74
C PRO A 53 2.06 1.55 7.87
N GLY A 54 3.16 2.08 7.31
CA GLY A 54 4.46 1.41 7.35
C GLY A 54 4.56 0.19 6.44
N LEU A 55 3.68 0.06 5.44
CA LEU A 55 3.71 -1.00 4.46
C LEU A 55 5.11 -1.15 3.82
N LEU A 56 5.62 -2.38 3.82
CA LEU A 56 6.88 -2.75 3.18
C LEU A 56 6.64 -3.47 1.87
N GLN A 57 5.65 -4.38 1.83
CA GLN A 57 5.21 -5.08 0.63
C GLN A 57 3.83 -5.71 0.85
N ALA A 58 3.09 -5.94 -0.24
CA ALA A 58 1.85 -6.70 -0.20
C ALA A 58 1.72 -7.66 -1.39
N THR A 59 0.98 -8.74 -1.17
CA THR A 59 0.52 -9.65 -2.22
C THR A 59 -1.00 -9.76 -2.13
N LEU A 60 -1.67 -9.23 -3.15
CA LEU A 60 -3.11 -9.24 -3.28
C LEU A 60 -3.59 -10.57 -3.87
N ARG A 61 -4.63 -11.15 -3.26
CA ARG A 61 -5.32 -12.36 -3.71
C ARG A 61 -6.78 -12.02 -3.98
N LEU A 62 -7.03 -11.38 -5.14
CA LEU A 62 -8.35 -10.86 -5.50
C LEU A 62 -9.47 -11.91 -5.41
N ARG A 63 -9.24 -13.12 -5.93
CA ARG A 63 -10.24 -14.21 -5.90
C ARG A 63 -10.64 -14.64 -4.49
N ASN A 64 -9.75 -14.42 -3.52
CA ASN A 64 -9.95 -14.73 -2.12
C ASN A 64 -10.39 -13.50 -1.32
N CYS A 65 -10.57 -12.35 -1.97
CA CYS A 65 -10.95 -11.11 -1.33
C CYS A 65 -10.08 -10.76 -0.12
N GLU A 66 -8.77 -10.96 -0.25
CA GLU A 66 -7.80 -10.72 0.81
C GLU A 66 -6.46 -10.25 0.24
N PHE A 67 -5.61 -9.72 1.11
CA PHE A 67 -4.19 -9.52 0.82
C PHE A 67 -3.33 -9.86 2.03
N HIS A 68 -2.15 -10.39 1.74
CA HIS A 68 -1.08 -10.56 2.72
C HIS A 68 -0.11 -9.39 2.62
N CYS A 69 0.41 -8.89 3.73
CA CYS A 69 1.40 -7.82 3.71
C CYS A 69 2.42 -7.92 4.85
N GLU A 70 3.58 -7.32 4.61
CA GLU A 70 4.57 -7.03 5.63
C GLU A 70 4.60 -5.53 5.90
N PHE A 71 4.70 -5.13 7.17
CA PHE A 71 4.70 -3.74 7.57
C PHE A 71 5.61 -3.50 8.78
N GLN A 72 6.12 -2.27 8.88
CA GLN A 72 7.00 -1.82 9.96
C GLN A 72 6.18 -1.22 11.10
N THR A 73 6.38 -1.72 12.32
CA THR A 73 5.85 -1.14 13.55
C THR A 73 6.99 -0.60 14.42
N SER A 74 6.63 0.04 15.55
CA SER A 74 7.60 0.51 16.54
C SER A 74 8.38 -0.63 17.22
N THR A 75 7.85 -1.85 17.21
CA THR A 75 8.45 -3.04 17.81
C THR A 75 9.19 -3.92 16.81
N GLY A 76 9.10 -3.64 15.50
CA GLY A 76 9.80 -4.40 14.46
C GLY A 76 8.96 -4.62 13.21
N LYS A 77 9.40 -5.55 12.37
CA LYS A 77 8.65 -5.98 11.18
C LYS A 77 7.59 -6.99 11.58
N MET A 78 6.38 -6.82 11.07
CA MET A 78 5.24 -7.71 11.29
C MET A 78 4.63 -8.11 9.95
N GLN A 79 3.86 -9.20 9.97
CA GLN A 79 3.09 -9.69 8.84
C GLN A 79 1.61 -9.73 9.22
N GLY A 80 0.73 -9.58 8.25
CA GLY A 80 -0.71 -9.63 8.45
C GLY A 80 -1.45 -10.08 7.20
N GLU A 81 -2.66 -10.58 7.41
CA GLU A 81 -3.62 -10.93 6.37
C GLU A 81 -4.88 -10.11 6.62
N PHE A 82 -5.37 -9.45 5.57
CA PHE A 82 -6.45 -8.49 5.65
C PHE A 82 -7.50 -8.80 4.59
N ALA A 83 -8.77 -8.78 4.99
CA ALA A 83 -9.88 -8.88 4.06
C ALA A 83 -10.04 -7.59 3.24
N LEU A 84 -10.40 -7.75 1.97
CA LEU A 84 -10.92 -6.68 1.13
C LEU A 84 -12.36 -6.38 1.53
N PRO A 85 -12.79 -5.11 1.40
CA PRO A 85 -14.13 -4.72 1.81
C PRO A 85 -15.20 -5.28 0.86
N GLU A 86 -16.43 -5.38 1.35
CA GLU A 86 -17.59 -5.72 0.52
C GLU A 86 -17.68 -4.76 -0.68
N GLY A 87 -18.01 -5.30 -1.85
CA GLY A 87 -18.09 -4.55 -3.10
C GLY A 87 -16.76 -4.36 -3.82
N PHE A 88 -15.62 -4.76 -3.23
CA PHE A 88 -14.33 -4.63 -3.87
C PHE A 88 -14.24 -5.52 -5.13
N PRO A 89 -13.80 -5.00 -6.30
CA PRO A 89 -13.72 -5.78 -7.53
C PRO A 89 -12.71 -6.93 -7.40
N CYS A 90 -13.14 -8.16 -7.72
CA CYS A 90 -12.30 -9.35 -7.54
C CYS A 90 -12.05 -10.17 -8.82
N ALA A 91 -12.96 -10.16 -9.81
CA ALA A 91 -12.75 -10.75 -11.15
C ALA A 91 -13.97 -10.49 -12.06
N PHE A 92 -13.81 -10.21 -13.36
CA PHE A 92 -14.90 -10.22 -14.37
C PHE A 92 -16.26 -9.62 -13.90
N GLY A 93 -16.26 -8.41 -13.34
CA GLY A 93 -17.49 -7.76 -12.83
C GLY A 93 -18.05 -8.35 -11.52
N SER A 94 -17.36 -9.31 -10.93
CA SER A 94 -17.60 -9.86 -9.59
C SER A 94 -17.05 -8.96 -8.51
N THR A 95 -17.66 -9.03 -7.33
CA THR A 95 -17.26 -8.25 -6.16
C THR A 95 -17.15 -9.12 -4.92
N CYS A 96 -16.38 -8.67 -3.94
CA CYS A 96 -16.26 -9.32 -2.65
C CYS A 96 -17.59 -9.23 -1.88
N ASP A 97 -18.05 -10.35 -1.33
CA ASP A 97 -19.18 -10.41 -0.40
C ASP A 97 -18.72 -10.18 1.06
N ASP A 98 -19.69 -10.10 1.97
CA ASP A 98 -19.47 -9.92 3.41
C ASP A 98 -18.73 -11.08 4.09
N SER A 99 -18.70 -12.24 3.43
CA SER A 99 -17.98 -13.43 3.89
C SER A 99 -16.54 -13.53 3.34
N GLY A 100 -16.07 -12.52 2.61
CA GLY A 100 -14.74 -12.52 2.01
C GLY A 100 -14.62 -13.45 0.81
N ARG A 101 -15.70 -13.69 0.06
CA ARG A 101 -15.67 -14.48 -1.18
C ARG A 101 -15.89 -13.59 -2.38
N CYS A 102 -15.20 -13.90 -3.48
CA CYS A 102 -15.46 -13.26 -4.76
C CYS A 102 -16.77 -13.80 -5.36
N LYS A 103 -17.84 -13.00 -5.32
CA LYS A 103 -19.16 -13.37 -5.80
C LYS A 103 -19.40 -12.87 -7.22
N CYS A 104 -19.59 -13.81 -8.14
CA CYS A 104 -20.02 -13.52 -9.50
C CYS A 104 -21.54 -13.65 -9.59
N SER A 105 -22.27 -12.55 -9.77
CA SER A 105 -23.74 -12.58 -9.89
C SER A 105 -24.24 -13.39 -11.10
N ALA A 106 -23.39 -13.63 -12.09
CA ALA A 106 -23.69 -14.45 -13.26
C ALA A 106 -23.39 -15.95 -13.07
N CYS A 107 -22.66 -16.33 -12.01
CA CYS A 107 -22.36 -17.72 -11.67
C CYS A 107 -23.16 -18.11 -10.41
N PRO A 108 -24.30 -18.82 -10.56
CA PRO A 108 -25.10 -19.27 -9.42
C PRO A 108 -24.38 -20.33 -8.57
#